data_AF-A0A453CGY5-F1
#
_entry.id   AF-A0A453CGY5-F1
#
_cell.length_a   1.000
_cell.length_b   1.000
_cell.length_c   1.000
_cell.angle_alpha   90.00
_cell.angle_beta   90.00
_cell.angle_gamma   90.00
#
_symmetry.space_group_name_H-M   'P 1'
#
loop_
_entity.id
_entity.type
_entity.pdbx_description
1 polymer ?
#
loop_
_entity_poly.entity_id
_entity_poly.type
_entity_poly.pdbx_seq_one_letter_code
_entity_poly.pdbx_strand_id
1 'polypeptide(L)' 'MIITDYWMPEMTGYELLKKVKGSSKLREIPVVIMSSENVPTRINRCLEEGAEDFLLKPVQPSDVSRLCSRVLR' A
#
# COMPACT_ATOMS: atom_id res chain seq x y z
N MET A 1 4.05 -9.31 3.50
CA MET A 1 3.40 -7.99 3.38
C MET A 1 4.46 -6.94 3.07
N ILE A 2 4.15 -5.98 2.21
CA ILE A 2 4.95 -4.81 1.88
C ILE A 2 4.20 -3.57 2.36
N ILE A 3 4.87 -2.68 3.08
CA ILE A 3 4.34 -1.35 3.42
C ILE A 3 5.30 -0.33 2.82
N THR A 4 4.80 0.57 1.98
CA THR A 4 5.64 1.50 1.22
C THR A 4 5.08 2.92 1.21
N ASP A 5 5.95 3.91 1.00
CA ASP A 5 5.52 5.28 0.75
C ASP A 5 4.96 5.44 -0.67
N TYR A 6 4.02 6.36 -0.85
CA TYR A 6 3.51 6.73 -2.17
C TYR A 6 4.56 7.52 -2.95
N TRP A 7 5.20 8.48 -2.31
CA TRP A 7 6.25 9.29 -2.90
C TRP A 7 7.62 8.70 -2.57
N MET A 8 8.25 8.09 -3.56
CA MET A 8 9.64 7.68 -3.46
C MET A 8 10.42 8.24 -4.67
N PRO A 9 11.74 8.43 -4.55
CA PRO A 9 12.58 8.72 -5.71
C PRO A 9 12.48 7.63 -6.77
N GLU A 10 12.64 8.00 -8.04
CA GLU A 10 12.68 7.13 -9.22
C GLU A 10 11.37 6.40 -9.57
N MET A 11 10.64 5.86 -8.59
CA MET A 11 9.33 5.24 -8.78
C MET A 11 8.39 5.54 -7.62
N THR A 12 7.12 5.71 -7.92
CA THR A 12 6.07 5.86 -6.91
C THR A 12 5.70 4.53 -6.27
N GLY A 13 5.13 4.58 -5.06
CA GLY A 13 4.53 3.41 -4.41
C GLY A 13 3.41 2.79 -5.24
N TYR A 14 2.70 3.59 -6.04
CA TYR A 14 1.70 3.08 -6.98
C TYR A 14 2.34 2.28 -8.11
N GLU A 15 3.45 2.73 -8.70
CA GLU A 15 4.17 1.95 -9.72
C GLU A 15 4.75 0.66 -9.14
N LEU A 16 5.25 0.68 -7.91
CA LEU A 16 5.66 -0.53 -7.19
C LEU A 16 4.48 -1.49 -7.03
N LEU A 17 3.32 -1.00 -6.58
CA LEU A 17 2.10 -1.79 -6.45
C LEU A 17 1.73 -2.48 -7.77
N LYS A 18 1.71 -1.74 -8.89
CA LYS A 18 1.45 -2.32 -10.22
C LYS A 18 2.40 -3.46 -10.56
N LYS A 19 3.71 -3.26 -10.33
CA LYS A 19 4.74 -4.28 -10.60
C LYS A 19 4.57 -5.51 -9.72
N VAL A 20 4.24 -5.33 -8.44
CA VAL A 20 4.00 -6.43 -7.50
C VAL A 20 2.74 -7.22 -7.90
N LYS A 21 1.62 -6.53 -8.14
CA LYS A 21 0.33 -7.15 -8.46
C LYS A 21 0.29 -7.77 -9.87
N GLY A 22 1.07 -7.23 -10.81
CA GLY A 22 1.26 -7.84 -12.13
C GLY A 22 2.22 -9.03 -12.17
N SER A 23 2.99 -9.27 -11.11
CA SER A 23 3.99 -10.36 -11.07
C SER A 23 3.35 -11.67 -10.62
N SER A 24 3.52 -12.74 -11.40
CA SER A 24 3.02 -14.09 -11.05
C SER A 24 3.60 -14.63 -9.74
N LYS A 25 4.80 -14.19 -9.36
CA LYS A 25 5.48 -14.63 -8.12
C LYS A 25 5.16 -13.77 -6.91
N LEU A 26 4.77 -12.50 -7.12
CA LEU A 26 4.65 -11.52 -6.03
C LEU A 26 3.21 -11.03 -5.80
N ARG A 27 2.27 -11.31 -6.71
CA ARG A 27 0.91 -10.76 -6.65
C ARG A 27 0.17 -11.08 -5.35
N GLU A 28 0.45 -12.23 -4.74
CA GLU A 28 -0.14 -12.68 -3.48
C GLU A 28 0.41 -11.93 -2.27
N ILE A 29 1.54 -11.20 -2.42
CA ILE A 29 2.08 -10.40 -1.33
C ILE A 29 1.14 -9.21 -1.09
N PRO A 30 0.61 -9.03 0.14
CA PRO A 30 -0.21 -7.87 0.48
C PRO A 30 0.63 -6.60 0.43
N VAL A 31 0.11 -5.53 -0.20
CA VAL A 31 0.81 -4.25 -0.35
C VAL A 31 -0.04 -3.16 0.27
N VAL A 32 0.53 -2.40 1.20
CA VAL A 32 -0.09 -1.24 1.84
C VAL A 32 0.68 0.01 1.44
N ILE A 33 -0.04 1.04 1.03
CA ILE A 33 0.55 2.33 0.65
C ILE A 33 0.37 3.33 1.79
N MET A 34 1.36 4.21 2.00
CA MET A 34 1.30 5.30 2.97
C MET A 34 1.54 6.64 2.26
N SER A 35 0.90 7.72 2.70
CA SER A 35 1.11 9.06 2.13
C SER A 35 0.83 10.16 3.15
N SER A 36 1.52 11.29 3.06
CA SER A 36 1.15 12.50 3.82
C SER A 36 -0.01 13.27 3.18
N GLU A 37 -0.27 13.04 1.90
CA GLU A 37 -1.33 13.72 1.16
C GLU A 37 -2.63 12.90 1.18
N ASN A 38 -3.74 13.58 1.51
CA ASN A 38 -5.09 13.03 1.48
C ASN A 38 -5.80 13.38 0.17
N VAL A 39 -5.49 12.61 -0.88
CA VAL A 39 -6.08 12.80 -2.22
C VAL A 39 -6.98 11.61 -2.54
N PRO A 40 -8.33 11.76 -2.48
CA PRO A 40 -9.26 10.64 -2.63
C PRO A 40 -9.10 9.85 -3.93
N THR A 41 -8.88 10.54 -5.05
CA THR A 41 -8.68 9.90 -6.36
C THR A 41 -7.45 8.99 -6.38
N ARG A 42 -6.39 9.37 -5.68
CA ARG A 42 -5.17 8.58 -5.55
C ARG A 42 -5.39 7.36 -4.66
N ILE A 43 -6.05 7.55 -3.52
CA ILE A 43 -6.39 6.47 -2.58
C ILE A 43 -7.20 5.41 -3.32
N ASN A 44 -8.27 5.83 -4.01
CA ASN A 44 -9.13 4.94 -4.79
C ASN A 44 -8.33 4.17 -5.85
N ARG A 45 -7.48 4.88 -6.60
CA ARG A 45 -6.64 4.23 -7.64
C ARG A 45 -5.69 3.18 -7.07
N CYS A 46 -5.12 3.39 -5.87
CA CYS A 46 -4.30 2.38 -5.21
C CYS A 46 -5.14 1.15 -4.79
N LEU A 47 -6.32 1.37 -4.21
CA LEU A 47 -7.20 0.29 -3.80
C LEU A 47 -7.72 -0.53 -4.99
N GLU A 48 -8.11 0.13 -6.08
CA GLU A 48 -8.55 -0.51 -7.33
C GLU A 48 -7.45 -1.37 -7.98
N GLU A 49 -6.18 -0.98 -7.85
CA GLU A 49 -5.03 -1.75 -8.32
C GLU A 49 -4.67 -2.94 -7.39
N GLY A 50 -5.40 -3.11 -6.29
CA GLY A 50 -5.23 -4.23 -5.35
C GLY A 50 -4.29 -3.95 -4.19
N ALA A 51 -4.13 -2.68 -3.79
CA ALA A 51 -3.58 -2.37 -2.46
C ALA A 51 -4.52 -2.89 -1.37
N GLU A 52 -3.95 -3.44 -0.31
CA GLU A 52 -4.67 -3.97 0.85
C GLU A 52 -5.25 -2.84 1.72
N ASP A 53 -4.51 -1.74 1.84
CA ASP A 53 -4.96 -0.54 2.55
C ASP A 53 -4.13 0.68 2.08
N PHE A 54 -4.61 1.87 2.42
CA PHE A 54 -3.91 3.13 2.24
C PHE A 54 -3.93 3.93 3.54
N LEU A 55 -2.75 4.18 4.12
CA LEU A 55 -2.63 4.90 5.39
C LEU A 55 -2.19 6.35 5.17
N LEU A 56 -2.80 7.26 5.91
CA LEU A 56 -2.29 8.63 6.01
C LEU A 56 -1.23 8.73 7.11
N LYS A 57 -0.15 9.43 6.79
CA LYS A 57 0.89 9.77 7.76
C LYS A 57 0.40 10.89 8.70
N PRO A 58 0.81 10.89 9.98
CA PRO A 58 1.72 9.95 10.62
C PRO A 58 1.04 8.61 10.93
N VAL A 59 1.68 7.51 10.55
CA VAL A 59 1.20 6.15 10.83
C VAL A 59 1.49 5.79 12.28
N GLN A 60 0.49 5.24 12.97
CA GLN A 60 0.62 4.83 14.36
C GLN A 60 0.89 3.32 14.47
N PRO A 61 1.51 2.84 15.57
CA PRO A 61 1.69 1.41 15.80
C PRO A 61 0.37 0.61 15.73
N SER A 62 -0.74 1.22 16.18
CA SER A 62 -2.09 0.63 16.12
C SER A 62 -2.56 0.34 14.69
N ASP A 63 -2.19 1.17 13.71
CA ASP A 63 -2.53 0.95 12.30
C ASP A 63 -1.86 -0.33 11.76
N VAL A 64 -0.58 -0.52 12.11
CA VAL A 64 0.20 -1.69 11.71
C VAL A 64 -0.31 -2.94 12.41
N SER A 65 -0.62 -2.86 13.71
CA SER A 65 -1.23 -3.98 14.44
C SER A 65 -2.55 -4.42 13.80
N ARG A 66 -3.42 -3.46 13.44
CA ARG A 66 -4.68 -3.74 12.73
C ARG A 66 -4.44 -4.44 11.40
N LEU A 67 -3.44 -4.01 10.64
CA LEU A 67 -3.08 -4.64 9.35
C LEU A 67 -2.61 -6.08 9.54
N CYS A 68 -1.65 -6.32 10.43
CA CYS A 68 -1.15 -7.66 10.70
C CYS A 68 -2.27 -8.62 11.12
N SER A 69 -3.19 -8.20 11.98
CA SER A 69 -4.32 -9.04 12.43
C SER A 69 -5.33 -9.39 11.34
N ARG A 70 -5.44 -8.54 10.30
CA ARG A 70 -6.34 -8.77 9.16
C ARG A 70 -5.68 -9.61 8.06
N VAL A 71 -4.38 -9.39 7.84
CA VAL A 71 -3.66 -9.86 6.66
C VAL A 71 -2.84 -11.14 6.90
N LEU A 72 -2.31 -11.33 8.11
CA LEU A 72 -1.42 -12.45 8.46
C LEU A 72 -2.14 -13.56 9.25
N ARG A 73 -3.42 -13.79 8.94
CA ARG A 73 -4.15 -14.93 9.51
C ARG A 73 -3.81 -16.23 8.81
#